data_AF-A0A970XIM8-F1
#
_entry.id   AF-A0A970XIM8-F1
#
_cell.length_a   1.000
_cell.length_b   1.000
_cell.length_c   1.000
_cell.angle_alpha   90.00
_cell.angle_beta   90.00
_cell.angle_gamma   90.00
#
_symmetry.space_group_name_H-M   'P 1'
#
loop_
_entity.id
_entity.type
_entity.pdbx_description
1 polymer ?
#
loop_
_entity_poly.entity_id
_entity_poly.type
_entity_poly.pdbx_seq_one_letter_code
_entity_poly.pdbx_strand_id
1 'polypeptide(L)'
;MEKKNLAAVVIICAALLFAGCAPAGGQPESTPQPTPPAGVTETPLKLNEGTEWELDARLTMPADAKGPVPAVVLVHGSGPSDMNETVGACAPFCDLAYGLAKRGVAVLRFDKRTFTYGSRIAKDLESFRAREESVDDAIAAAAYLRNDPQIDATRIVGIGHSLGATLVPRIDAAGADFFAMVLLAGTPRPLWEVIYDQNMAVLDRVPADNRASTKKTIEDELQKARRLAAMTDAEAKETAVFGMPGYYFKDLDKHMPQDILIETEKPVLILQGTDDFQVSPEKDFGLFKTVLGDRPDTTFKLYDGLNHLFIESTGPNRGTVNEYATPGHVSEEVLDDVAKWILSL
;
A
#
# COMPACT_ATOMS: atom_id res chain seq x y z
N MET A 1 35.66 23.12 18.61
CA MET A 1 35.14 22.42 17.41
C MET A 1 34.09 21.44 17.89
N GLU A 2 32.88 21.94 18.12
CA GLU A 2 31.75 21.11 18.51
C GLU A 2 31.16 20.44 17.27
N LYS A 3 30.98 19.11 17.36
CA LYS A 3 30.15 18.34 16.44
C LYS A 3 28.74 18.90 16.52
N LYS A 4 28.33 19.67 15.51
CA LYS A 4 26.92 20.02 15.31
C LYS A 4 26.15 18.72 15.12
N ASN A 5 25.28 18.41 16.08
CA ASN A 5 24.24 17.41 15.92
C ASN A 5 23.42 17.79 14.68
N LEU A 6 23.60 17.04 13.60
CA LEU A 6 22.76 17.11 12.42
C LEU A 6 21.39 16.59 12.87
N ALA A 7 20.48 17.51 13.21
CA ALA A 7 19.11 17.15 13.54
C ALA A 7 18.54 16.34 12.38
N ALA A 8 18.04 15.14 12.67
CA ALA A 8 17.43 14.25 11.70
C ALA A 8 16.34 15.01 10.93
N VAL A 9 16.62 15.36 9.68
CA VAL A 9 15.62 15.90 8.77
C VAL A 9 14.70 14.74 8.45
N VAL A 10 13.47 14.79 8.96
CA VAL A 10 12.40 13.85 8.56
C VAL A 10 12.03 14.22 7.14
N ILE A 11 12.77 13.70 6.17
CA ILE A 11 12.24 13.50 4.83
C ILE A 11 11.24 12.36 5.00
N ILE A 12 9.98 12.52 4.63
CA ILE A 12 9.11 11.35 4.43
C ILE A 12 9.68 10.69 3.17
N CYS A 13 10.70 9.84 3.30
CA CYS A 13 11.10 8.99 2.19
C CYS A 13 9.92 8.05 1.90
N ALA A 14 9.71 7.65 0.64
CA ALA A 14 8.91 6.44 0.36
C ALA A 14 9.47 5.20 1.09
N ALA A 15 10.74 5.29 1.52
CA ALA A 15 11.40 4.35 2.40
C ALA A 15 11.01 4.51 3.89
N LEU A 16 10.54 5.66 4.39
CA LEU A 16 10.53 5.94 5.84
C LEU A 16 9.35 5.39 6.67
N LEU A 17 8.74 4.29 6.23
CA LEU A 17 8.25 3.27 7.17
C LEU A 17 9.36 2.32 7.67
N PHE A 18 10.61 2.44 7.17
CA PHE A 18 11.82 1.77 7.70
C PHE A 18 12.24 2.24 9.10
N ALA A 19 11.44 3.06 9.81
CA ALA A 19 11.70 3.47 11.19
C ALA A 19 10.65 2.94 12.18
N GLY A 20 10.15 1.71 11.97
CA GLY A 20 9.79 0.84 13.08
C GLY A 20 11.06 0.17 13.60
N CYS A 21 11.35 0.30 14.89
CA CYS A 21 12.54 -0.25 15.56
C CYS A 21 12.79 -1.74 15.25
N ALA A 22 13.47 -2.07 14.15
CA ALA A 22 14.12 -3.36 14.01
C ALA A 22 15.58 -3.19 14.47
N PRO A 23 16.00 -3.85 15.57
CA PRO A 23 17.41 -3.87 15.92
C PRO A 23 18.22 -4.42 14.76
N ALA A 24 19.35 -3.79 14.47
CA ALA A 24 20.31 -4.32 13.52
C ALA A 24 20.68 -5.76 13.90
N GLY A 25 20.25 -6.73 13.10
CA GLY A 25 20.75 -8.11 13.15
C GLY A 25 19.76 -9.24 13.44
N GLY A 26 18.44 -9.01 13.49
CA GLY A 26 17.43 -10.07 13.62
C GLY A 26 16.41 -10.09 12.48
N GLN A 27 15.84 -11.26 12.18
CA GLN A 27 14.52 -11.32 11.54
C GLN A 27 13.54 -10.56 12.46
N PRO A 28 12.60 -9.75 11.94
CA PRO A 28 11.58 -9.16 12.80
C PRO A 28 10.88 -10.28 13.58
N GLU A 29 10.72 -10.12 14.90
CA GLU A 29 9.85 -10.99 15.68
C GLU A 29 8.45 -10.93 15.06
N SER A 30 7.79 -12.09 14.91
CA SER A 30 6.44 -12.14 14.33
C SER A 30 5.50 -11.21 15.09
N THR A 31 4.86 -10.25 14.41
CA THR A 31 3.90 -9.35 15.07
C THR A 31 2.81 -10.19 15.72
N PRO A 32 2.55 -10.02 17.04
CA PRO A 32 1.47 -10.74 17.72
C PRO A 32 0.16 -10.52 16.98
N GLN A 33 -0.49 -11.62 16.60
CA GLN A 33 -1.74 -11.55 15.84
C GLN A 33 -2.92 -11.46 16.81
N PRO A 34 -3.87 -10.54 16.57
CA PRO A 34 -5.08 -10.47 17.39
C PRO A 34 -5.88 -11.76 17.27
N THR A 35 -6.67 -12.06 18.31
CA THR A 35 -7.59 -13.20 18.25
C THR A 35 -8.73 -12.86 17.28
N PRO A 36 -9.04 -13.74 16.30
CA PRO A 36 -10.13 -13.50 15.38
C PRO A 36 -11.46 -13.29 16.14
N PRO A 37 -12.26 -12.27 15.79
CA PRO A 37 -13.54 -12.03 16.44
C PRO A 37 -14.56 -13.12 16.11
N ALA A 38 -15.67 -13.16 16.85
CA ALA A 38 -16.78 -14.05 16.53
C ALA A 38 -17.29 -13.81 15.09
N GLY A 39 -17.67 -14.89 14.41
CA GLY A 39 -18.18 -14.87 13.03
C GLY A 39 -17.11 -15.04 11.95
N VAL A 40 -15.83 -15.10 12.31
CA VAL A 40 -14.73 -15.39 11.36
C VAL A 40 -13.82 -16.49 11.88
N THR A 41 -13.17 -17.20 10.96
CA THR A 41 -12.08 -18.13 11.27
C THR A 41 -10.84 -17.68 10.53
N GLU A 42 -9.66 -17.83 11.15
CA GLU A 42 -8.40 -17.44 10.53
C GLU A 42 -7.40 -18.59 10.60
N THR A 43 -6.83 -18.95 9.46
CA THR A 43 -5.88 -20.06 9.34
C THR A 43 -4.53 -19.53 8.87
N PRO A 44 -3.41 -19.84 9.57
CA PRO A 44 -2.07 -19.51 9.09
C PRO A 44 -1.68 -20.41 7.91
N LEU A 45 -0.95 -19.84 6.96
CA LEU A 45 -0.39 -20.53 5.79
C LEU A 45 0.95 -19.89 5.38
N LYS A 46 1.65 -20.51 4.44
CA LYS A 46 2.87 -19.96 3.83
C LYS A 46 2.64 -19.67 2.36
N LEU A 47 2.96 -18.46 1.92
CA LEU A 47 3.11 -18.15 0.49
C LEU A 47 4.54 -18.48 0.07
N ASN A 48 4.69 -18.86 -1.20
CA ASN A 48 5.98 -19.25 -1.80
C ASN A 48 6.71 -20.34 -0.99
N GLU A 49 5.95 -21.27 -0.39
CA GLU A 49 6.49 -22.35 0.45
C GLU A 49 7.56 -23.15 -0.30
N GLY A 50 8.68 -23.41 0.37
CA GLY A 50 9.81 -24.14 -0.21
C GLY A 50 10.68 -23.34 -1.19
N THR A 51 10.42 -22.04 -1.37
CA THR A 51 11.31 -21.11 -2.09
C THR A 51 12.20 -20.33 -1.11
N GLU A 52 13.10 -19.52 -1.65
CA GLU A 52 13.95 -18.63 -0.86
C GLU A 52 13.26 -17.35 -0.36
N TRP A 53 11.98 -17.15 -0.73
CA TRP A 53 11.14 -16.00 -0.40
C TRP A 53 9.80 -16.45 0.21
N GLU A 54 9.85 -17.42 1.10
CA GLU A 54 8.68 -17.89 1.84
C GLU A 54 8.13 -16.79 2.75
N LEU A 55 6.81 -16.57 2.74
CA LEU A 55 6.16 -15.50 3.52
C LEU A 55 5.07 -16.06 4.42
N ASP A 56 5.03 -15.59 5.66
CA ASP A 56 3.91 -15.85 6.55
C ASP A 56 2.64 -15.19 6.02
N ALA A 57 1.56 -15.94 6.02
CA ALA A 57 0.28 -15.48 5.52
C ALA A 57 -0.87 -16.04 6.35
N ARG A 58 -2.04 -15.43 6.19
CA ARG A 58 -3.28 -15.83 6.86
C ARG A 58 -4.45 -15.71 5.91
N LEU A 59 -5.29 -16.74 5.93
CA LEU A 59 -6.59 -16.74 5.27
C LEU A 59 -7.68 -16.55 6.32
N THR A 60 -8.38 -15.43 6.26
CA THR A 60 -9.56 -15.12 7.08
C THR A 60 -10.81 -15.47 6.30
N MET A 61 -11.67 -16.29 6.88
CA MET A 61 -12.88 -16.83 6.26
C MET A 61 -14.13 -16.46 7.06
N PRO A 62 -15.29 -16.28 6.40
CA PRO A 62 -16.59 -16.25 7.09
C PRO A 62 -16.83 -17.59 7.79
N ALA A 63 -17.09 -17.58 9.10
CA ALA A 63 -17.16 -18.81 9.90
C ALA A 63 -18.37 -19.70 9.54
N ASP A 64 -19.42 -19.11 8.96
CA ASP A 64 -20.68 -19.77 8.65
C ASP A 64 -20.87 -20.06 7.16
N ALA A 65 -19.83 -19.84 6.33
CA ALA A 65 -19.84 -20.08 4.90
C ALA A 65 -20.40 -21.48 4.56
N LYS A 66 -21.37 -21.54 3.63
CA LYS A 66 -22.04 -22.78 3.21
C LYS A 66 -21.49 -23.38 1.92
N GLY A 67 -20.53 -22.71 1.30
CA GLY A 67 -19.89 -23.06 0.04
C GLY A 67 -18.80 -22.06 -0.31
N PRO A 68 -18.25 -22.13 -1.53
CA PRO A 68 -17.22 -21.21 -1.99
C PRO A 68 -17.66 -19.74 -1.91
N VAL A 69 -16.80 -18.88 -1.37
CA VAL A 69 -17.04 -17.44 -1.20
C VAL A 69 -16.08 -16.62 -2.07
N PRO A 70 -16.43 -15.38 -2.48
CA PRO A 70 -15.46 -14.52 -3.14
C PRO A 70 -14.33 -14.20 -2.17
N ALA A 71 -13.14 -13.93 -2.71
CA ALA A 71 -11.95 -13.68 -1.91
C ALA A 71 -11.20 -12.44 -2.35
N VAL A 72 -10.43 -11.86 -1.44
CA VAL A 72 -9.56 -10.73 -1.72
C VAL A 72 -8.11 -11.04 -1.37
N VAL A 73 -7.18 -10.50 -2.16
CA VAL A 73 -5.77 -10.39 -1.80
C VAL A 73 -5.52 -8.94 -1.38
N LEU A 74 -5.00 -8.73 -0.16
CA LEU A 74 -4.59 -7.40 0.30
C LEU A 74 -3.14 -7.10 -0.13
N VAL A 75 -2.93 -5.97 -0.79
CA VAL A 75 -1.64 -5.52 -1.32
C VAL A 75 -1.20 -4.25 -0.60
N HIS A 76 -0.15 -4.37 0.20
CA HIS A 76 0.40 -3.34 1.08
C HIS A 76 0.84 -2.07 0.35
N GLY A 77 0.87 -0.96 1.09
CA GLY A 77 1.52 0.28 0.71
C GLY A 77 3.05 0.24 0.66
N SER A 78 3.65 1.42 0.72
CA SER A 78 5.09 1.62 0.59
C SER A 78 5.88 1.11 1.80
N GLY A 79 7.08 0.59 1.54
CA GLY A 79 8.01 0.17 2.59
C GLY A 79 7.77 -1.26 3.10
N PRO A 80 8.48 -1.67 4.16
CA PRO A 80 8.25 -2.94 4.86
C PRO A 80 6.97 -2.89 5.66
N SER A 81 6.09 -3.85 5.44
CA SER A 81 4.82 -3.97 6.15
C SER A 81 4.58 -5.42 6.51
N ASP A 82 4.14 -5.66 7.74
CA ASP A 82 3.59 -6.94 8.13
C ASP A 82 2.21 -7.14 7.49
N MET A 83 1.65 -8.35 7.63
CA MET A 83 0.34 -8.72 7.08
C MET A 83 -0.86 -7.92 7.62
N ASN A 84 -0.65 -7.03 8.59
CA ASN A 84 -1.67 -6.13 9.13
C ASN A 84 -1.55 -4.71 8.57
N GLU A 85 -0.52 -4.45 7.78
CA GLU A 85 -0.08 -3.11 7.40
C GLU A 85 -0.01 -2.19 8.62
N THR A 86 0.66 -2.67 9.68
CA THR A 86 0.70 -1.97 10.96
C THR A 86 1.39 -0.60 10.82
N VAL A 87 0.68 0.47 11.16
CA VAL A 87 1.20 1.84 11.22
C VAL A 87 0.86 2.43 12.58
N GLY A 88 1.88 2.61 13.42
CA GLY A 88 1.70 3.05 14.80
C GLY A 88 0.81 2.09 15.59
N ALA A 89 -0.34 2.57 16.06
CA ALA A 89 -1.36 1.83 16.79
C ALA A 89 -2.52 1.33 15.90
N CYS A 90 -2.43 1.53 14.58
CA CYS A 90 -3.44 1.15 13.60
C CYS A 90 -3.02 -0.10 12.81
N ALA A 91 -3.99 -0.91 12.40
CA ALA A 91 -3.78 -2.17 11.68
C ALA A 91 -4.87 -2.34 10.58
N PRO A 92 -4.88 -1.50 9.54
CA PRO A 92 -5.99 -1.42 8.58
C PRO A 92 -6.25 -2.73 7.82
N PHE A 93 -5.22 -3.53 7.54
CA PHE A 93 -5.44 -4.83 6.88
C PHE A 93 -6.06 -5.87 7.82
N CYS A 94 -5.85 -5.74 9.14
CA CYS A 94 -6.56 -6.54 10.12
C CYS A 94 -8.06 -6.19 10.14
N ASP A 95 -8.36 -4.88 10.15
CA ASP A 95 -9.74 -4.39 10.12
C ASP A 95 -10.45 -4.82 8.83
N LEU A 96 -9.79 -4.69 7.67
CA LEU A 96 -10.30 -5.19 6.39
C LEU A 96 -10.52 -6.71 6.43
N ALA A 97 -9.56 -7.49 6.94
CA ALA A 97 -9.67 -8.94 7.02
C ALA A 97 -10.90 -9.40 7.80
N TYR A 98 -11.07 -8.88 9.02
CA TYR A 98 -12.21 -9.26 9.86
C TYR A 98 -13.51 -8.61 9.41
N GLY A 99 -13.46 -7.36 8.95
CA GLY A 99 -14.61 -6.60 8.48
C GLY A 99 -15.26 -7.24 7.26
N LEU A 100 -14.46 -7.61 6.25
CA LEU A 100 -14.95 -8.23 5.03
C LEU A 100 -15.35 -9.70 5.24
N ALA A 101 -14.63 -10.46 6.05
CA ALA A 101 -14.99 -11.84 6.37
C ALA A 101 -16.32 -11.94 7.13
N LYS A 102 -16.60 -11.03 8.08
CA LYS A 102 -17.93 -10.92 8.70
C LYS A 102 -19.06 -10.64 7.72
N ARG A 103 -18.73 -10.09 6.55
CA ARG A 103 -19.66 -9.74 5.48
C ARG A 103 -19.68 -10.77 4.36
N GLY A 104 -19.01 -11.92 4.52
CA GLY A 104 -19.08 -13.03 3.57
C GLY A 104 -17.99 -13.05 2.50
N VAL A 105 -16.91 -12.27 2.66
CA VAL A 105 -15.78 -12.22 1.72
C VAL A 105 -14.52 -12.75 2.39
N ALA A 106 -13.88 -13.76 1.83
CA ALA A 106 -12.61 -14.27 2.34
C ALA A 106 -11.46 -13.28 2.11
N VAL A 107 -10.49 -13.23 3.02
CA VAL A 107 -9.38 -12.28 2.94
C VAL A 107 -8.05 -12.97 3.16
N LEU A 108 -7.15 -12.88 2.18
CA LEU A 108 -5.77 -13.33 2.30
C LEU A 108 -4.85 -12.13 2.49
N ARG A 109 -4.08 -12.20 3.57
CA ARG A 109 -3.07 -11.21 3.98
C ARG A 109 -1.75 -11.92 4.27
N PHE A 110 -0.62 -11.26 4.03
CA PHE A 110 0.70 -11.87 4.10
C PHE A 110 1.77 -10.86 4.49
N ASP A 111 2.85 -11.29 5.13
CA ASP A 111 3.97 -10.41 5.43
C ASP A 111 4.67 -10.05 4.12
N LYS A 112 4.95 -8.77 3.91
CA LYS A 112 5.62 -8.32 2.69
C LYS A 112 7.07 -8.82 2.66
N ARG A 113 7.60 -9.12 1.48
CA ARG A 113 9.00 -9.57 1.32
C ARG A 113 10.02 -8.59 1.91
N THR A 114 9.76 -7.30 1.80
CA THR A 114 10.58 -6.24 2.41
C THR A 114 10.52 -6.22 3.94
N PHE A 115 9.44 -6.71 4.54
CA PHE A 115 9.32 -6.92 5.99
C PHE A 115 10.12 -8.14 6.43
N THR A 116 9.85 -9.30 5.84
CA THR A 116 10.50 -10.57 6.23
C THR A 116 11.99 -10.60 5.89
N TYR A 117 12.39 -10.02 4.76
CA TYR A 117 13.74 -10.16 4.20
C TYR A 117 14.43 -8.82 3.91
N GLY A 118 14.07 -7.74 4.62
CA GLY A 118 14.62 -6.39 4.39
C GLY A 118 16.17 -6.34 4.39
N SER A 119 16.82 -7.02 5.34
CA SER A 119 18.29 -7.09 5.41
C SER A 119 18.93 -7.78 4.20
N ARG A 120 18.22 -8.71 3.56
CA ARG A 120 18.68 -9.40 2.35
C ARG A 120 18.52 -8.48 1.14
N ILE A 121 17.35 -7.85 1.00
CA ILE A 121 17.04 -6.92 -0.09
C ILE A 121 17.98 -5.70 -0.07
N ALA A 122 18.33 -5.20 1.12
CA ALA A 122 19.25 -4.06 1.27
C ALA A 122 20.64 -4.30 0.64
N LYS A 123 21.05 -5.55 0.40
CA LYS A 123 22.33 -5.89 -0.24
C LYS A 123 22.32 -5.71 -1.76
N ASP A 124 21.14 -5.63 -2.36
CA ASP A 124 20.92 -5.48 -3.81
C ASP A 124 19.85 -4.41 -4.08
N LEU A 125 19.85 -3.35 -3.26
CA LEU A 125 18.83 -2.31 -3.32
C LEU A 125 18.83 -1.60 -4.67
N GLU A 126 20.00 -1.46 -5.31
CA GLU A 126 20.14 -0.78 -6.61
C GLU A 126 19.32 -1.44 -7.73
N SER A 127 19.11 -2.76 -7.68
CA SER A 127 18.34 -3.49 -8.69
C SER A 127 16.87 -3.69 -8.32
N PHE A 128 16.48 -3.29 -7.10
CA PHE A 128 15.16 -3.49 -6.51
C PHE A 128 14.05 -2.76 -7.28
N ARG A 129 12.94 -3.44 -7.53
CA ARG A 129 11.78 -2.90 -8.25
C ARG A 129 10.49 -3.24 -7.51
N ALA A 130 9.40 -2.64 -7.96
CA ALA A 130 8.08 -2.97 -7.44
C ALA A 130 7.68 -4.43 -7.75
N ARG A 131 8.31 -5.05 -8.78
CA ARG A 131 8.09 -6.46 -9.10
C ARG A 131 8.42 -7.38 -7.92
N GLU A 132 9.66 -7.30 -7.44
CA GLU A 132 10.13 -8.11 -6.33
C GLU A 132 9.58 -7.62 -4.98
N GLU A 133 9.18 -6.35 -4.90
CA GLU A 133 8.59 -5.77 -3.68
C GLU A 133 7.19 -6.32 -3.38
N SER A 134 6.33 -6.39 -4.40
CA SER A 134 4.89 -6.61 -4.21
C SER A 134 4.24 -7.47 -5.29
N VAL A 135 4.70 -7.38 -6.55
CA VAL A 135 3.95 -7.99 -7.67
C VAL A 135 3.99 -9.51 -7.63
N ASP A 136 5.18 -10.09 -7.51
CA ASP A 136 5.33 -11.55 -7.56
C ASP A 136 4.57 -12.22 -6.41
N ASP A 137 4.61 -11.64 -5.21
CA ASP A 137 3.98 -12.22 -4.02
C ASP A 137 2.46 -12.07 -4.04
N ALA A 138 1.92 -10.98 -4.59
CA ALA A 138 0.49 -10.83 -4.81
C ALA A 138 -0.05 -11.80 -5.87
N ILE A 139 0.72 -12.11 -6.91
CA ILE A 139 0.38 -13.16 -7.89
C ILE A 139 0.34 -14.53 -7.21
N ALA A 140 1.33 -14.84 -6.36
CA ALA A 140 1.37 -16.09 -5.61
C ALA A 140 0.17 -16.21 -4.64
N ALA A 141 -0.18 -15.12 -3.96
CA ALA A 141 -1.39 -15.02 -3.14
C ALA A 141 -2.67 -15.31 -3.92
N ALA A 142 -2.84 -14.71 -5.10
CA ALA A 142 -3.99 -14.96 -5.98
C ALA A 142 -4.03 -16.43 -6.45
N ALA A 143 -2.86 -17.00 -6.79
CA ALA A 143 -2.75 -18.40 -7.17
C ALA A 143 -3.08 -19.36 -6.02
N TYR A 144 -2.72 -19.02 -4.78
CA TYR A 144 -3.12 -19.79 -3.60
C TYR A 144 -4.65 -19.82 -3.47
N LEU A 145 -5.31 -18.65 -3.50
CA LEU A 145 -6.76 -18.54 -3.41
C LEU A 145 -7.49 -19.33 -4.52
N ARG A 146 -6.98 -19.32 -5.75
CA ARG A 146 -7.56 -20.11 -6.85
C ARG A 146 -7.58 -21.62 -6.60
N ASN A 147 -6.63 -22.13 -5.81
CA ASN A 147 -6.49 -23.55 -5.53
C ASN A 147 -7.17 -23.98 -4.23
N ASP A 148 -7.71 -23.04 -3.45
CA ASP A 148 -8.44 -23.33 -2.23
C ASP A 148 -9.92 -23.65 -2.56
N PRO A 149 -10.42 -24.86 -2.26
CA PRO A 149 -11.80 -25.25 -2.59
C PRO A 149 -12.88 -24.49 -1.80
N GLN A 150 -12.50 -23.76 -0.76
CA GLN A 150 -13.41 -22.88 -0.01
C GLN A 150 -13.61 -21.52 -0.69
N ILE A 151 -12.85 -21.24 -1.76
CA ILE A 151 -12.86 -19.97 -2.49
C ILE A 151 -13.51 -20.15 -3.86
N ASP A 152 -14.34 -19.19 -4.24
CA ASP A 152 -14.81 -19.06 -5.61
C ASP A 152 -13.66 -18.53 -6.48
N ALA A 153 -12.99 -19.45 -7.18
CA ALA A 153 -11.82 -19.14 -8.02
C ALA A 153 -12.11 -18.14 -9.15
N THR A 154 -13.39 -17.88 -9.47
CA THR A 154 -13.80 -16.90 -10.49
C THR A 154 -14.00 -15.48 -9.93
N ARG A 155 -14.02 -15.33 -8.59
CA ARG A 155 -14.28 -14.06 -7.90
C ARG A 155 -13.19 -13.74 -6.88
N ILE A 156 -11.96 -13.65 -7.38
CA ILE A 156 -10.79 -13.19 -6.61
C ILE A 156 -10.51 -11.74 -6.96
N VAL A 157 -10.50 -10.86 -5.97
CA VAL A 157 -10.39 -9.41 -6.12
C VAL A 157 -9.06 -8.92 -5.54
N GLY A 158 -8.37 -8.03 -6.25
CA GLY A 158 -7.19 -7.36 -5.71
C GLY A 158 -7.58 -6.10 -4.95
N ILE A 159 -7.24 -6.00 -3.66
CA ILE A 159 -7.41 -4.76 -2.89
C ILE A 159 -6.03 -4.22 -2.55
N GLY A 160 -5.71 -3.03 -3.05
CA GLY A 160 -4.45 -2.36 -2.74
C GLY A 160 -4.68 -1.14 -1.87
N HIS A 161 -3.73 -0.84 -1.00
CA HIS A 161 -3.67 0.40 -0.22
C HIS A 161 -2.44 1.22 -0.62
N SER A 162 -2.58 2.54 -0.79
CA SER A 162 -1.46 3.45 -1.06
C SER A 162 -0.64 3.02 -2.31
N LEU A 163 0.64 2.71 -2.17
CA LEU A 163 1.45 2.11 -3.25
C LEU A 163 0.83 0.80 -3.78
N GLY A 164 0.27 -0.04 -2.91
CA GLY A 164 -0.42 -1.27 -3.31
C GLY A 164 -1.59 -0.98 -4.24
N ALA A 165 -2.37 0.06 -3.96
CA ALA A 165 -3.46 0.51 -4.85
C ALA A 165 -2.93 0.97 -6.23
N THR A 166 -1.75 1.59 -6.24
CA THR A 166 -1.04 1.97 -7.47
C THR A 166 -0.55 0.74 -8.25
N LEU A 167 -0.24 -0.36 -7.57
CA LEU A 167 0.33 -1.57 -8.17
C LEU A 167 -0.71 -2.62 -8.57
N VAL A 168 -1.90 -2.66 -7.96
CA VAL A 168 -2.93 -3.67 -8.25
C VAL A 168 -3.24 -3.80 -9.76
N PRO A 169 -3.36 -2.73 -10.57
CA PRO A 169 -3.54 -2.87 -12.02
C PRO A 169 -2.36 -3.58 -12.71
N ARG A 170 -1.14 -3.27 -12.30
CA ARG A 170 0.07 -3.95 -12.80
C ARG A 170 0.12 -5.40 -12.37
N ILE A 171 -0.29 -5.71 -11.14
CA ILE A 171 -0.35 -7.06 -10.58
C ILE A 171 -1.35 -7.91 -11.38
N ASP A 172 -2.52 -7.35 -11.65
CA ASP A 172 -3.55 -7.96 -12.49
C ASP A 172 -2.99 -8.34 -13.86
N ALA A 173 -2.46 -7.34 -14.58
CA ALA A 173 -1.91 -7.50 -15.93
C ALA A 173 -0.68 -8.45 -15.99
N ALA A 174 0.05 -8.59 -14.88
CA ALA A 174 1.23 -9.46 -14.79
C ALA A 174 0.90 -10.94 -14.53
N GLY A 175 -0.38 -11.29 -14.36
CA GLY A 175 -0.84 -12.67 -14.24
C GLY A 175 -1.56 -12.99 -12.93
N ALA A 176 -1.77 -12.01 -12.04
CA ALA A 176 -2.67 -12.23 -10.91
C ALA A 176 -4.11 -12.39 -11.39
N ASP A 177 -4.47 -11.81 -12.54
CA ASP A 177 -5.74 -11.97 -13.25
C ASP A 177 -6.97 -11.92 -12.32
N PHE A 178 -7.04 -10.87 -11.51
CA PHE A 178 -8.15 -10.61 -10.63
C PHE A 178 -9.45 -10.44 -11.42
N PHE A 179 -10.56 -10.84 -10.82
CA PHE A 179 -11.90 -10.60 -11.33
C PHE A 179 -12.27 -9.12 -11.30
N ALA A 180 -11.86 -8.41 -10.25
CA ALA A 180 -12.09 -6.99 -10.05
C ALA A 180 -10.99 -6.38 -9.17
N MET A 181 -10.93 -5.06 -9.08
CA MET A 181 -9.89 -4.33 -8.32
C MET A 181 -10.49 -3.26 -7.41
N VAL A 182 -9.96 -3.12 -6.19
CA VAL A 182 -10.28 -2.04 -5.25
C VAL A 182 -9.01 -1.25 -4.93
N LEU A 183 -9.04 0.05 -5.19
CA LEU A 183 -7.91 0.96 -5.01
C LEU A 183 -8.21 1.88 -3.82
N LEU A 184 -7.60 1.59 -2.67
CA LEU A 184 -7.75 2.38 -1.43
C LEU A 184 -6.62 3.41 -1.35
N ALA A 185 -6.95 4.70 -1.42
CA ALA A 185 -5.98 5.80 -1.31
C ALA A 185 -4.78 5.65 -2.27
N GLY A 186 -5.05 5.20 -3.50
CA GLY A 186 -4.04 5.05 -4.55
C GLY A 186 -3.79 6.32 -5.34
N THR A 187 -2.76 6.32 -6.18
CA THR A 187 -2.42 7.44 -7.04
C THR A 187 -2.25 7.00 -8.51
N PRO A 188 -2.71 7.80 -9.49
CA PRO A 188 -2.32 7.66 -10.89
C PRO A 188 -1.10 8.52 -11.26
N ARG A 189 -0.44 9.15 -10.30
CA ARG A 189 0.73 10.00 -10.55
C ARG A 189 2.03 9.26 -10.29
N PRO A 190 3.15 9.70 -10.87
CA PRO A 190 4.45 9.18 -10.52
C PRO A 190 4.70 9.28 -9.01
N LEU A 191 5.17 8.20 -8.39
CA LEU A 191 5.31 8.13 -6.93
C LEU A 191 6.21 9.25 -6.37
N TRP A 192 7.23 9.68 -7.11
CA TRP A 192 8.11 10.77 -6.70
C TRP A 192 7.39 12.14 -6.58
N GLU A 193 6.30 12.36 -7.33
CA GLU A 193 5.45 13.56 -7.14
C GLU A 193 4.64 13.47 -5.85
N VAL A 194 4.12 12.28 -5.55
CA VAL A 194 3.37 12.04 -4.31
C VAL A 194 4.29 12.21 -3.10
N ILE A 195 5.51 11.66 -3.14
CA ILE A 195 6.51 11.85 -2.08
C ILE A 195 6.84 13.34 -1.91
N TYR A 196 7.01 14.08 -3.01
CA TYR A 196 7.23 15.53 -2.94
C TYR A 196 6.08 16.23 -2.20
N ASP A 197 4.83 15.95 -2.59
CA ASP A 197 3.63 16.53 -1.98
C ASP A 197 3.54 16.17 -0.47
N GLN A 198 3.80 14.91 -0.10
CA GLN A 198 3.85 14.45 1.29
C GLN A 198 4.87 15.22 2.13
N ASN A 199 6.09 15.39 1.60
CA ASN A 199 7.15 16.13 2.29
C ASN A 199 6.80 17.61 2.44
N MET A 200 6.19 18.21 1.42
CA MET A 200 5.75 19.60 1.47
C MET A 200 4.60 19.80 2.47
N ALA A 201 3.66 18.84 2.58
CA ALA A 201 2.53 18.91 3.50
C ALA A 201 2.94 18.92 4.98
N VAL A 202 4.13 18.40 5.31
CA VAL A 202 4.66 18.40 6.68
C VAL A 202 5.74 19.46 6.92
N LEU A 203 6.11 20.24 5.90
CA LEU A 203 7.20 21.21 5.97
C LEU A 203 7.00 22.28 7.05
N ASP A 204 5.78 22.74 7.27
CA ASP A 204 5.49 23.75 8.29
C ASP A 204 5.73 23.24 9.72
N ARG A 205 5.75 21.92 9.90
CA ARG A 205 6.03 21.23 11.17
C ARG A 205 7.52 21.03 11.41
N VAL A 206 8.36 21.23 10.39
CA VAL A 206 9.82 21.28 10.56
C VAL A 206 10.17 22.53 11.39
N PRO A 207 11.07 22.41 12.40
CA PRO A 207 11.54 23.55 13.17
C PRO A 207 11.97 24.70 12.26
N ALA A 208 11.59 25.93 12.62
CA ALA A 208 11.77 27.11 11.75
C ALA A 208 13.22 27.26 11.25
N ASP A 209 14.21 27.00 12.11
CA ASP A 209 15.63 27.08 11.80
C ASP A 209 16.08 26.07 10.71
N ASN A 210 15.37 24.95 10.58
CA ASN A 210 15.67 23.89 9.61
C ASN A 210 14.79 23.96 8.36
N ARG A 211 13.65 24.66 8.40
CA ARG A 211 12.63 24.62 7.35
C ARG A 211 13.17 25.02 5.97
N ALA A 212 13.98 26.08 5.90
CA ALA A 212 14.55 26.54 4.64
C ALA A 212 15.51 25.50 4.02
N SER A 213 16.38 24.90 4.84
CA SER A 213 17.27 23.82 4.38
C SER A 213 16.49 22.57 3.97
N THR A 214 15.47 22.17 4.72
CA THR A 214 14.65 21.00 4.40
C THR A 214 13.88 21.20 3.10
N LYS A 215 13.27 22.37 2.91
CA LYS A 215 12.61 22.74 1.65
C LYS A 215 13.57 22.62 0.47
N LYS A 216 14.77 23.17 0.60
CA LYS A 216 15.80 23.07 -0.44
C LYS A 216 16.16 21.61 -0.75
N THR A 217 16.33 20.77 0.27
CA THR A 217 16.58 19.33 0.06
C THR A 217 15.44 18.66 -0.71
N ILE A 218 14.18 18.93 -0.35
CA ILE A 218 13.01 18.39 -1.06
C ILE A 218 12.99 18.85 -2.53
N GLU A 219 13.29 20.13 -2.78
CA GLU A 219 13.37 20.68 -4.14
C GLU A 219 14.53 20.08 -4.96
N ASP A 220 15.69 19.85 -4.34
CA ASP A 220 16.84 19.21 -4.97
C ASP A 220 16.51 17.74 -5.35
N GLU A 221 15.84 16.99 -4.48
CA GLU A 221 15.36 15.62 -4.77
C GLU A 221 14.33 15.62 -5.92
N LEU A 222 13.40 16.58 -5.94
CA LEU A 222 12.48 16.75 -7.06
C LEU A 222 13.21 17.00 -8.39
N GLN A 223 14.28 17.80 -8.39
CA GLN A 223 15.08 18.00 -9.61
C GLN A 223 15.78 16.72 -10.08
N LYS A 224 16.23 15.86 -9.16
CA LYS A 224 16.77 14.54 -9.53
C LYS A 224 15.68 13.66 -10.12
N ALA A 225 14.51 13.59 -9.48
CA ALA A 225 13.36 12.81 -9.94
C ALA A 225 12.95 13.16 -11.38
N ARG A 226 12.84 14.46 -11.69
CA ARG A 226 12.48 14.96 -13.03
C ARG A 226 13.47 14.58 -14.14
N ARG A 227 14.71 14.21 -13.79
CA ARG A 227 15.74 13.80 -14.76
C ARG A 227 15.76 12.28 -14.98
N LEU A 228 15.06 11.50 -14.16
CA LEU A 228 15.08 10.04 -14.23
C LEU A 228 14.66 9.49 -15.59
N ALA A 229 13.68 10.10 -16.24
CA ALA A 229 13.22 9.68 -17.57
C ALA A 229 14.36 9.71 -18.62
N ALA A 230 15.26 10.68 -18.52
CA ALA A 230 16.39 10.86 -19.45
C ALA A 230 17.64 10.03 -19.10
N MET A 231 17.73 9.50 -17.88
CA MET A 231 18.85 8.66 -17.44
C MET A 231 18.80 7.28 -18.09
N THR A 232 19.96 6.67 -18.32
CA THR A 232 20.07 5.23 -18.56
C THR A 232 19.70 4.45 -17.30
N ASP A 233 19.40 3.15 -17.45
CA ASP A 233 19.13 2.30 -16.29
C ASP A 233 20.36 2.22 -15.34
N ALA A 234 21.59 2.22 -15.87
CA ALA A 234 22.80 2.23 -15.05
C ALA A 234 22.94 3.51 -14.21
N GLU A 235 22.74 4.68 -14.81
CA GLU A 235 22.76 5.96 -14.09
C GLU A 235 21.66 6.04 -13.02
N ALA A 236 20.48 5.51 -13.32
CA ALA A 236 19.36 5.50 -12.39
C ALA A 236 19.58 4.59 -11.17
N LYS A 237 20.34 3.49 -11.32
CA LYS A 237 20.72 2.61 -10.20
C LYS A 237 21.67 3.31 -9.23
N GLU A 238 22.58 4.13 -9.75
CA GLU A 238 23.54 4.89 -8.95
C GLU A 238 22.97 6.21 -8.38
N THR A 239 21.82 6.65 -8.89
CA THR A 239 21.18 7.90 -8.45
C THR A 239 20.14 7.62 -7.37
N ALA A 240 20.36 8.11 -6.16
CA ALA A 240 19.32 8.12 -5.13
C ALA A 240 18.37 9.31 -5.30
N VAL A 241 17.07 9.02 -5.25
CA VAL A 241 15.95 9.98 -5.28
C VAL A 241 15.06 9.72 -4.07
N PHE A 242 14.85 10.71 -3.20
CA PHE A 242 14.12 10.57 -1.94
C PHE A 242 14.55 9.34 -1.12
N GLY A 243 15.86 9.05 -1.10
CA GLY A 243 16.45 7.93 -0.37
C GLY A 243 16.24 6.55 -1.00
N MET A 244 15.59 6.46 -2.16
CA MET A 244 15.39 5.21 -2.92
C MET A 244 16.18 5.25 -4.24
N PRO A 245 16.57 4.10 -4.80
CA PRO A 245 17.20 4.05 -6.12
C PRO A 245 16.30 4.68 -7.19
N GLY A 246 16.85 5.53 -8.03
CA GLY A 246 16.17 6.13 -9.18
C GLY A 246 15.60 5.06 -10.13
N TYR A 247 16.27 3.90 -10.18
CA TYR A 247 15.82 2.75 -10.95
C TYR A 247 14.45 2.20 -10.52
N TYR A 248 14.15 2.24 -9.22
CA TYR A 248 12.86 1.85 -8.68
C TYR A 248 11.73 2.75 -9.20
N PHE A 249 11.93 4.07 -9.18
CA PHE A 249 10.97 5.02 -9.76
C PHE A 249 10.83 4.87 -11.26
N LYS A 250 11.94 4.62 -11.99
CA LYS A 250 11.85 4.31 -13.43
C LYS A 250 11.04 3.06 -13.71
N ASP A 251 11.09 2.04 -12.85
CA ASP A 251 10.25 0.84 -13.01
C ASP A 251 8.77 1.14 -12.78
N LEU A 252 8.44 1.97 -11.79
CA LEU A 252 7.06 2.43 -11.55
C LEU A 252 6.54 3.27 -12.72
N ASP A 253 7.32 4.26 -13.18
CA ASP A 253 6.95 5.18 -14.26
C ASP A 253 6.78 4.47 -15.62
N LYS A 254 7.34 3.26 -15.79
CA LYS A 254 7.13 2.40 -16.97
C LYS A 254 5.80 1.64 -16.95
N HIS A 255 5.13 1.56 -15.80
CA HIS A 255 3.91 0.78 -15.58
C HIS A 255 2.87 1.62 -14.84
N MET A 256 2.57 2.79 -15.39
CA MET A 256 1.65 3.73 -14.78
C MET A 256 0.24 3.12 -14.67
N PRO A 257 -0.42 3.18 -13.51
CA PRO A 257 -1.69 2.50 -13.29
C PRO A 257 -2.80 3.04 -14.20
N GLN A 258 -2.81 4.33 -14.50
CA GLN A 258 -3.81 4.91 -15.39
C GLN A 258 -3.70 4.37 -16.82
N ASP A 259 -2.49 4.07 -17.30
CA ASP A 259 -2.28 3.52 -18.64
C ASP A 259 -2.80 2.07 -18.71
N ILE A 260 -2.69 1.32 -17.62
CA ILE A 260 -3.20 -0.06 -17.51
C ILE A 260 -4.73 -0.05 -17.31
N LEU A 261 -5.24 0.86 -16.47
CA LEU A 261 -6.66 0.94 -16.12
C LEU A 261 -7.53 1.41 -17.28
N ILE A 262 -7.00 2.19 -18.23
CA ILE A 262 -7.77 2.57 -19.43
C ILE A 262 -7.95 1.39 -20.40
N GLU A 263 -7.07 0.39 -20.36
CA GLU A 263 -7.08 -0.77 -21.25
C GLU A 263 -7.92 -1.95 -20.72
N THR A 264 -8.10 -2.07 -19.40
CA THR A 264 -8.91 -3.13 -18.80
C THR A 264 -10.41 -2.84 -18.93
N GLU A 265 -11.26 -3.86 -18.95
CA GLU A 265 -12.75 -3.75 -18.83
C GLU A 265 -13.26 -4.34 -17.50
N LYS A 266 -12.34 -4.68 -16.60
CA LYS A 266 -12.66 -5.28 -15.30
C LYS A 266 -13.25 -4.24 -14.37
N PRO A 267 -14.20 -4.61 -13.49
CA PRO A 267 -14.73 -3.67 -12.50
C PRO A 267 -13.64 -3.11 -11.58
N VAL A 268 -13.66 -1.78 -11.37
CA VAL A 268 -12.72 -1.07 -10.51
C VAL A 268 -13.47 -0.19 -9.52
N LEU A 269 -13.15 -0.33 -8.23
CA LEU A 269 -13.64 0.54 -7.16
C LEU A 269 -12.49 1.43 -6.66
N ILE A 270 -12.64 2.75 -6.81
CA ILE A 270 -11.62 3.72 -6.39
C ILE A 270 -12.15 4.50 -5.19
N LEU A 271 -11.46 4.37 -4.06
CA LEU A 271 -11.85 4.90 -2.76
C LEU A 271 -10.81 5.87 -2.23
N GLN A 272 -11.27 6.96 -1.58
CA GLN A 272 -10.39 7.97 -1.00
C GLN A 272 -11.04 8.61 0.23
N GLY A 273 -10.25 8.96 1.26
CA GLY A 273 -10.69 9.82 2.37
C GLY A 273 -10.39 11.29 2.08
N THR A 274 -11.27 12.21 2.50
CA THR A 274 -11.08 13.66 2.26
C THR A 274 -9.97 14.30 3.09
N ASP A 275 -9.60 13.68 4.22
CA ASP A 275 -8.55 14.18 5.12
C ASP A 275 -7.22 13.45 4.92
N ASP A 276 -7.08 12.72 3.82
CA ASP A 276 -5.83 12.09 3.43
C ASP A 276 -4.79 13.15 3.06
N PHE A 277 -3.81 13.35 3.94
CA PHE A 277 -2.68 14.24 3.70
C PHE A 277 -1.54 13.58 2.92
N GLN A 278 -1.58 12.25 2.73
CA GLN A 278 -0.54 11.48 2.08
C GLN A 278 -0.79 11.31 0.58
N VAL A 279 -2.06 11.14 0.20
CA VAL A 279 -2.52 11.05 -1.19
C VAL A 279 -3.68 12.01 -1.35
N SER A 280 -3.54 12.97 -2.26
CA SER A 280 -4.43 14.14 -2.31
C SER A 280 -5.78 13.77 -2.94
N PRO A 281 -6.90 14.01 -2.24
CA PRO A 281 -8.22 13.80 -2.82
C PRO A 281 -8.49 14.70 -4.03
N GLU A 282 -7.90 15.89 -4.08
CA GLU A 282 -8.03 16.79 -5.23
C GLU A 282 -7.16 16.36 -6.42
N LYS A 283 -5.89 16.02 -6.18
CA LYS A 283 -4.95 15.70 -7.26
C LYS A 283 -5.08 14.25 -7.72
N ASP A 284 -5.01 13.30 -6.80
CA ASP A 284 -4.89 11.87 -7.09
C ASP A 284 -6.25 11.26 -7.45
N PHE A 285 -7.21 11.36 -6.53
CA PHE A 285 -8.57 10.90 -6.77
C PHE A 285 -9.26 11.73 -7.88
N GLY A 286 -9.00 13.04 -7.95
CA GLY A 286 -9.44 13.89 -9.06
C GLY A 286 -8.89 13.47 -10.42
N LEU A 287 -7.62 13.03 -10.49
CA LEU A 287 -7.03 12.53 -11.73
C LEU A 287 -7.62 11.16 -12.12
N PHE A 288 -7.86 10.24 -11.18
CA PHE A 288 -8.59 9.01 -11.49
C PHE A 288 -9.98 9.30 -12.08
N LYS A 289 -10.73 10.25 -11.50
CA LYS A 289 -12.02 10.69 -12.05
C LYS A 289 -11.88 11.28 -13.45
N THR A 290 -10.83 12.04 -13.71
CA THR A 290 -10.57 12.62 -15.04
C THR A 290 -10.28 11.55 -16.09
N VAL A 291 -9.54 10.51 -15.73
CA VAL A 291 -9.11 9.46 -16.68
C VAL A 291 -10.16 8.36 -16.86
N LEU A 292 -10.88 8.00 -15.80
CA LEU A 292 -11.76 6.82 -15.78
C LEU A 292 -13.24 7.16 -15.51
N GLY A 293 -13.60 8.43 -15.30
CA GLY A 293 -14.92 8.85 -14.82
C GLY A 293 -16.11 8.53 -15.72
N ASP A 294 -15.89 8.42 -17.03
CA ASP A 294 -16.94 8.10 -18.01
C ASP A 294 -17.15 6.59 -18.20
N ARG A 295 -16.39 5.75 -17.48
CA ARG A 295 -16.41 4.31 -17.67
C ARG A 295 -17.52 3.64 -16.84
N PRO A 296 -18.30 2.70 -17.43
CA PRO A 296 -19.39 2.03 -16.73
C PRO A 296 -18.92 1.00 -15.70
N ASP A 297 -17.68 0.53 -15.80
CA ASP A 297 -17.06 -0.47 -14.92
C ASP A 297 -16.28 0.16 -13.76
N THR A 298 -16.25 1.49 -13.66
CA THR A 298 -15.49 2.19 -12.61
C THR A 298 -16.43 2.88 -11.63
N THR A 299 -16.30 2.56 -10.35
CA THR A 299 -17.04 3.18 -9.25
C THR A 299 -16.08 4.05 -8.42
N PHE A 300 -16.53 5.26 -8.06
CA PHE A 300 -15.77 6.18 -7.23
C PHE A 300 -16.52 6.50 -5.95
N LYS A 301 -15.83 6.47 -4.81
CA LYS A 301 -16.39 6.99 -3.56
C LYS A 301 -15.34 7.75 -2.74
N LEU A 302 -15.74 8.94 -2.30
CA LEU A 302 -14.96 9.82 -1.43
C LEU A 302 -15.65 9.86 -0.07
N TYR A 303 -14.90 9.60 1.00
CA TYR A 303 -15.42 9.55 2.37
C TYR A 303 -15.00 10.79 3.14
N ASP A 304 -15.98 11.55 3.60
CA ASP A 304 -15.75 12.75 4.39
C ASP A 304 -15.13 12.40 5.75
N GLY A 305 -14.13 13.18 6.16
CA GLY A 305 -13.51 13.06 7.46
C GLY A 305 -12.55 11.88 7.64
N LEU A 306 -12.29 11.06 6.61
CA LEU A 306 -11.38 9.91 6.72
C LEU A 306 -9.96 10.26 6.28
N ASN A 307 -8.96 9.78 7.01
CA ASN A 307 -7.54 9.90 6.68
C ASN A 307 -7.07 8.83 5.68
N HIS A 308 -5.77 8.75 5.43
CA HIS A 308 -5.13 7.81 4.51
C HIS A 308 -5.49 6.34 4.78
N LEU A 309 -5.62 5.96 6.06
CA LEU A 309 -5.93 4.60 6.48
C LEU A 309 -7.45 4.32 6.51
N PHE A 310 -8.28 5.24 6.02
CA PHE A 310 -9.75 5.20 6.11
C PHE A 310 -10.28 5.20 7.55
N ILE A 311 -9.53 5.83 8.46
CA ILE A 311 -9.89 6.04 9.87
C ILE A 311 -10.35 7.48 10.05
N GLU A 312 -11.30 7.73 10.95
CA GLU A 312 -11.79 9.09 11.23
C GLU A 312 -10.65 10.02 11.67
N SER A 313 -10.45 11.11 10.92
CA SER A 313 -9.40 12.10 11.16
C SER A 313 -9.89 13.19 12.11
N THR A 314 -9.62 12.98 13.39
CA THR A 314 -10.11 13.85 14.47
C THR A 314 -9.00 14.32 15.41
N GLY A 315 -9.33 15.31 16.23
CA GLY A 315 -8.46 15.77 17.31
C GLY A 315 -7.28 16.63 16.84
N PRO A 316 -6.34 16.91 17.77
CA PRO A 316 -5.25 17.87 17.54
C PRO A 316 -4.20 17.39 16.52
N ASN A 317 -4.19 16.09 16.22
CA ASN A 317 -3.25 15.48 15.28
C ASN A 317 -3.81 15.38 13.86
N ARG A 318 -5.04 15.81 13.59
CA ARG A 318 -5.67 15.78 12.26
C ARG A 318 -4.75 16.33 11.15
N GLY A 319 -4.72 15.64 10.01
CA GLY A 319 -3.82 15.87 8.88
C GLY A 319 -2.35 15.57 9.18
N THR A 320 -2.04 14.61 10.06
CA THR A 320 -0.65 14.25 10.39
C THR A 320 -0.41 12.76 10.60
N VAL A 321 0.87 12.36 10.47
CA VAL A 321 1.37 11.03 10.85
C VAL A 321 1.10 10.68 12.33
N ASN A 322 0.89 11.67 13.21
CA ASN A 322 0.64 11.41 14.63
C ASN A 322 -0.80 10.94 14.91
N GLU A 323 -1.70 10.98 13.92
CA GLU A 323 -3.00 10.32 14.04
C GLU A 323 -2.84 8.83 14.31
N TYR A 324 -1.85 8.20 13.67
CA TYR A 324 -1.60 6.77 13.76
C TYR A 324 -1.03 6.35 15.12
N ALA A 325 -0.62 7.29 15.98
CA ALA A 325 -0.24 6.98 17.35
C ALA A 325 -1.44 6.68 18.25
N THR A 326 -2.66 6.99 17.79
CA THR A 326 -3.91 6.73 18.50
C THR A 326 -4.57 5.50 17.87
N PRO A 327 -5.01 4.50 18.66
CA PRO A 327 -5.77 3.38 18.13
C PRO A 327 -7.01 3.87 17.38
N GLY A 328 -7.21 3.32 16.19
CA GLY A 328 -8.36 3.61 15.33
C GLY A 328 -8.59 2.46 14.38
N HIS A 329 -9.80 2.38 13.86
CA HIS A 329 -10.24 1.30 12.97
C HIS A 329 -10.72 1.86 11.64
N VAL A 330 -10.51 1.11 10.56
CA VAL A 330 -11.12 1.40 9.26
C VAL A 330 -12.62 1.57 9.45
N SER A 331 -13.18 2.65 8.88
CA SER A 331 -14.60 2.99 9.02
C SER A 331 -15.51 1.82 8.62
N GLU A 332 -16.52 1.53 9.45
CA GLU A 332 -17.53 0.50 9.15
C GLU A 332 -18.27 0.79 7.83
N GLU A 333 -18.42 2.05 7.43
CA GLU A 333 -18.99 2.43 6.14
C GLU A 333 -18.13 1.91 4.98
N VAL A 334 -16.80 2.06 5.09
CA VAL A 334 -15.85 1.59 4.08
C VAL A 334 -15.89 0.07 3.97
N LEU A 335 -15.89 -0.63 5.13
CA LEU A 335 -16.00 -2.08 5.18
C LEU A 335 -17.31 -2.59 4.56
N ASP A 336 -18.42 -1.93 4.86
CA ASP A 336 -19.73 -2.20 4.30
C ASP A 336 -19.74 -2.05 2.77
N ASP A 337 -19.23 -0.92 2.27
CA ASP A 337 -19.31 -0.61 0.85
C ASP A 337 -18.41 -1.48 0.01
N VAL A 338 -17.19 -1.75 0.47
CA VAL A 338 -16.27 -2.67 -0.21
C VAL A 338 -16.88 -4.06 -0.29
N ALA A 339 -17.42 -4.59 0.82
CA ALA A 339 -18.05 -5.90 0.81
C ALA A 339 -19.30 -5.93 -0.10
N LYS A 340 -20.19 -4.94 0.02
CA LYS A 340 -21.41 -4.85 -0.80
C LYS A 340 -21.06 -4.77 -2.29
N TRP A 341 -20.06 -3.98 -2.65
CA TRP A 341 -19.60 -3.86 -4.03
C TRP A 341 -19.09 -5.21 -4.56
N ILE A 342 -18.17 -5.87 -3.84
CA ILE A 342 -17.63 -7.19 -4.23
C ILE A 342 -18.73 -8.23 -4.39
N LEU A 343 -19.71 -8.27 -3.48
CA LEU A 343 -20.79 -9.24 -3.50
C LEU A 343 -21.85 -8.98 -4.58
N SER A 344 -21.86 -7.77 -5.16
CA SER A 344 -22.82 -7.36 -6.19
C SER A 344 -22.36 -7.63 -7.63
N LEU A 345 -21.05 -7.90 -7.81
CA LEU A 345 -20.45 -8.26 -9.10
C LEU A 345 -20.77 -9.71 -9.49
#